data_AF-A0A923Z518-F1
#
_entry.id   AF-A0A923Z518-F1
#
_cell.length_a   1.000
_cell.length_b   1.000
_cell.length_c   1.000
_cell.angle_alpha   90.00
_cell.angle_beta   90.00
_cell.angle_gamma   90.00
#
_symmetry.space_group_name_H-M   'P 1'
#
loop_
_entity.id
_entity.type
_entity.pdbx_description
1 polymer ?
#
loop_
_entity_poly.entity_id
_entity_poly.type
_entity_poly.pdbx_seq_one_letter_code
_entity_poly.pdbx_strand_id
1 'polypeptide(L)'
;MIDAMLAEAWSALIANRLRSALTMLGMIIGVAAVILMLAIGGGVQKQVSSAISGLGSNLLIITAGSSKQGGFASGAGTGATLRLD
;
A
#
# COMPACT_ATOMS: atom_id res chain seq x y z
N MET A 1 12.04 -45.79 -12.03
CA MET A 1 13.29 -45.06 -11.75
C MET A 1 13.01 -43.73 -11.04
N ILE A 2 12.04 -42.95 -11.50
CA ILE A 2 11.57 -41.73 -10.81
C ILE A 2 10.95 -42.05 -9.45
N ASP A 3 10.18 -43.14 -9.34
CA ASP A 3 9.51 -43.53 -8.08
C ASP A 3 10.49 -43.80 -6.93
N ALA A 4 11.63 -44.42 -7.24
CA ALA A 4 12.69 -44.68 -6.26
C ALA A 4 13.34 -43.38 -5.76
N MET A 5 13.58 -42.41 -6.66
CA MET A 5 14.16 -41.11 -6.29
C MET A 5 13.23 -40.30 -5.38
N LEU A 6 11.92 -40.33 -5.64
CA LEU A 6 10.93 -39.66 -4.77
C LEU A 6 10.84 -40.32 -3.40
N ALA A 7 10.87 -41.66 -3.34
CA ALA A 7 10.87 -42.40 -2.08
C ALA A 7 12.12 -42.08 -1.23
N GLU A 8 13.29 -42.01 -1.87
CA GLU A 8 14.56 -41.66 -1.20
C GLU A 8 14.51 -40.23 -0.64
N ALA A 9 14.01 -39.26 -1.43
CA ALA A 9 13.87 -37.87 -1.00
C ALA A 9 12.91 -37.72 0.20
N TRP A 10 11.80 -38.46 0.19
CA TRP A 10 10.83 -38.46 1.29
C TRP A 10 11.43 -39.03 2.58
N SER A 11 12.16 -40.15 2.46
CA SER A 11 12.91 -40.76 3.56
C SER A 11 13.94 -39.79 4.16
N ALA A 12 14.72 -39.11 3.31
CA ALA A 12 15.71 -38.12 3.73
C ALA A 12 15.10 -36.91 4.44
N LEU A 13 13.93 -36.42 3.99
CA LEU A 13 13.18 -35.34 4.63
C LEU A 13 12.73 -35.72 6.05
N ILE A 14 12.27 -36.96 6.24
CA ILE A 14 11.83 -37.49 7.54
C ILE A 14 13.01 -37.79 8.46
N ALA A 15 14.18 -38.19 7.94
CA ALA A 15 15.36 -38.45 8.75
C ALA A 15 15.83 -37.20 9.53
N ASN A 16 15.59 -35.99 8.99
CA ASN A 16 16.01 -34.73 9.61
C ASN A 16 14.83 -33.79 9.91
N ARG A 17 13.90 -34.28 10.75
CA ARG A 17 12.61 -33.61 11.04
C ARG A 17 12.76 -32.15 11.48
N LEU A 18 13.70 -31.84 12.38
CA LEU A 18 13.85 -30.49 12.93
C LEU A 18 14.33 -29.49 11.87
N ARG A 19 15.36 -29.84 11.09
CA ARG A 19 15.89 -28.95 10.04
C ARG A 19 14.85 -28.75 8.95
N SER A 20 14.25 -29.83 8.47
CA SER A 20 13.21 -29.77 7.43
C SER A 20 11.98 -28.98 7.87
N ALA A 21 11.54 -29.14 9.13
CA ALA A 21 10.41 -28.38 9.66
C ALA A 21 10.71 -26.88 9.75
N LEU A 22 11.91 -26.51 10.23
CA LEU A 22 12.28 -25.11 10.42
C LEU A 22 12.45 -24.37 9.09
N THR A 23 13.01 -25.02 8.06
CA THR A 23 13.14 -24.43 6.72
C THR A 23 11.78 -24.26 6.04
N MET A 24 10.89 -25.25 6.16
CA MET A 24 9.52 -25.15 5.66
C MET A 24 8.74 -24.04 6.37
N LEU A 25 8.84 -23.93 7.70
CA LEU A 25 8.21 -22.86 8.46
C LEU A 25 8.66 -21.48 7.99
N GLY A 26 9.96 -21.29 7.80
CA GLY A 26 10.50 -20.02 7.30
C GLY A 26 9.93 -19.64 5.94
N MET A 27 9.85 -20.61 5.02
CA MET A 27 9.25 -20.40 3.69
C MET A 27 7.75 -20.05 3.77
N ILE A 28 6.98 -20.76 4.60
CA ILE A 28 5.54 -20.51 4.76
C ILE A 28 5.30 -19.10 5.30
N ILE A 29 5.99 -18.71 6.36
CA ILE A 29 5.84 -17.39 6.98
C ILE A 29 6.32 -16.29 6.02
N GLY A 30 7.46 -16.51 5.36
CA GLY A 30 8.03 -15.55 4.42
C GLY A 30 7.09 -15.25 3.25
N VAL A 31 6.57 -16.28 2.59
CA VAL A 31 5.64 -16.11 1.47
C VAL A 31 4.30 -15.56 1.94
N ALA A 32 3.79 -15.99 3.10
CA ALA A 32 2.52 -15.49 3.65
C ALA A 32 2.57 -13.99 3.95
N ALA A 33 3.66 -13.48 4.54
CA ALA A 33 3.83 -12.07 4.84
C ALA A 33 3.80 -11.21 3.57
N VAL A 34 4.46 -11.66 2.50
CA VAL A 34 4.48 -10.96 1.21
C VAL A 34 3.08 -10.94 0.59
N ILE A 35 2.38 -12.07 0.56
CA ILE A 35 1.00 -12.14 0.02
C ILE A 35 0.07 -11.21 0.81
N LEU A 36 0.16 -11.22 2.14
CA LEU A 36 -0.66 -10.36 2.99
C LEU A 36 -0.41 -8.88 2.71
N MET A 37 0.85 -8.46 2.65
CA MET A 37 1.21 -7.08 2.36
C MET A 37 0.70 -6.63 0.98
N LEU A 38 0.80 -7.49 -0.04
CA LEU A 38 0.28 -7.21 -1.37
C LEU A 38 -1.25 -7.05 -1.37
N ALA A 39 -1.95 -7.95 -0.66
CA ALA A 39 -3.40 -7.88 -0.53
C ALA A 39 -3.86 -6.60 0.19
N ILE A 40 -3.19 -6.23 1.28
CA ILE A 40 -3.45 -4.99 2.02
C ILE A 40 -3.15 -3.77 1.12
N GLY A 41 -2.00 -3.75 0.45
CA GLY A 41 -1.58 -2.63 -0.39
C GLY A 41 -2.58 -2.35 -1.52
N GLY A 42 -3.01 -3.39 -2.24
CA GLY A 42 -4.04 -3.25 -3.28
C GLY A 42 -5.40 -2.83 -2.72
N GLY A 43 -5.78 -3.34 -1.55
CA GLY A 43 -7.02 -2.96 -0.87
C GLY A 43 -7.05 -1.49 -0.46
N VAL A 44 -5.96 -1.00 0.14
CA VAL A 44 -5.80 0.41 0.51
C VAL A 44 -5.81 1.31 -0.72
N GLN A 45 -5.07 0.95 -1.77
CA GLN A 45 -5.04 1.72 -3.01
C GLN A 45 -6.45 1.86 -3.62
N LYS A 46 -7.24 0.77 -3.61
CA LYS A 46 -8.64 0.81 -4.06
C LYS A 46 -9.51 1.72 -3.19
N GLN A 47 -9.34 1.66 -1.86
CA GLN A 47 -10.10 2.50 -0.94
C GLN A 47 -9.78 3.99 -1.12
N VAL A 48 -8.50 4.33 -1.23
CA VAL A 48 -8.04 5.71 -1.51
C VAL A 48 -8.58 6.18 -2.87
N SER A 49 -8.47 5.35 -3.92
CA SER A 49 -9.05 5.67 -5.23
C SER A 49 -10.56 5.93 -5.13
N SER A 50 -11.29 5.11 -4.37
CA SER A 50 -12.74 5.27 -4.21
C SER A 50 -13.09 6.54 -3.43
N ALA A 51 -12.29 6.91 -2.41
CA ALA A 51 -12.47 8.14 -1.67
C ALA A 51 -12.20 9.37 -2.57
N ILE A 52 -11.14 9.32 -3.39
CA ILE A 52 -10.82 10.38 -4.36
C ILE A 52 -11.90 10.48 -5.43
N SER A 53 -12.36 9.37 -6.00
CA SER A 53 -13.46 9.37 -6.97
C SER A 53 -14.77 9.86 -6.34
N GLY A 54 -15.00 9.60 -5.05
CA GLY A 54 -16.16 10.09 -4.30
C GLY A 54 -16.18 11.62 -4.10
N LEU A 55 -15.02 12.28 -4.21
CA LEU A 55 -14.93 13.74 -4.28
C LEU A 55 -15.48 14.30 -5.61
N GLY A 56 -15.70 13.45 -6.61
CA GLY A 56 -16.22 13.81 -7.92
C GLY A 56 -15.13 14.28 -8.90
N SER A 57 -15.42 14.19 -10.19
CA SER A 57 -14.50 14.60 -11.27
C SER A 57 -14.34 16.12 -11.43
N ASN A 58 -14.98 16.91 -10.57
CA ASN A 58 -15.06 18.37 -10.70
C ASN A 58 -14.66 19.06 -9.39
N LEU A 59 -13.44 18.77 -8.92
CA LEU A 59 -12.87 19.42 -7.75
C LEU A 59 -12.37 20.82 -8.09
N LEU A 60 -13.11 21.85 -7.67
CA LEU A 60 -12.68 23.25 -7.74
C LEU A 60 -11.99 23.63 -6.43
N ILE A 61 -10.66 23.57 -6.40
CA ILE A 61 -9.85 23.95 -5.22
C ILE A 61 -9.68 25.47 -5.24
N ILE A 62 -10.41 26.17 -4.37
CA ILE A 62 -10.33 27.62 -4.22
C ILE A 62 -9.36 27.94 -3.09
N THR A 63 -8.19 28.46 -3.43
CA THR A 63 -7.20 28.94 -2.44
C THR A 63 -7.16 30.46 -2.48
N ALA A 64 -7.39 31.12 -1.34
CA ALA A 64 -7.32 32.58 -1.25
C ALA A 64 -5.88 33.06 -1.49
N GLY A 65 -5.67 33.80 -2.59
CA GLY A 65 -4.37 34.42 -2.90
C GLY A 65 -3.96 35.47 -1.86
N SER A 66 -2.68 35.83 -1.82
CA SER A 66 -2.20 36.96 -1.00
C SER A 66 -2.51 38.30 -1.69
N SER A 67 -3.10 39.25 -0.97
CA SER A 67 -3.22 40.64 -1.45
C SER A 67 -1.84 41.31 -1.50
N LYS A 68 -1.50 41.95 -2.62
CA LYS A 68 -0.31 42.80 -2.75
C LYS A 68 -0.82 44.21 -3.05
N GLN A 69 -0.88 45.08 -2.05
CA GLN A 69 -1.25 46.48 -2.23
C GLN A 69 -0.11 47.36 -1.71
N GLY A 70 0.51 48.13 -2.61
CA GLY A 70 1.48 49.18 -2.26
C GLY A 70 2.82 48.72 -1.69
N GLY A 71 3.40 47.62 -2.17
CA GLY A 71 4.74 47.16 -1.75
C GLY A 71 4.76 46.26 -0.51
N PHE A 72 3.61 46.07 0.16
CA PHE A 72 3.45 45.12 1.26
C PHE A 72 2.76 43.85 0.73
N ALA A 73 3.39 42.69 0.93
CA ALA A 73 2.76 41.39 0.69
C ALA A 73 2.10 40.93 1.99
N SER A 74 0.77 40.88 2.02
CA SER A 74 0.04 40.31 3.15
C SER A 74 0.08 38.78 3.07
N GLY A 75 0.07 38.10 4.23
CA GLY A 75 0.23 36.64 4.32
C GLY A 75 -0.79 35.85 3.47
N ALA A 76 -0.48 34.60 3.16
CA ALA A 76 -1.41 33.71 2.43
C ALA A 76 -2.79 33.69 3.12
N GLY A 77 -3.87 33.87 2.35
CA GLY A 77 -5.24 33.92 2.87
C GLY A 77 -5.85 35.31 3.09
N THR A 78 -5.11 36.39 2.80
CA THR A 78 -5.57 37.79 2.99
C THR A 78 -6.15 38.46 1.74
N GLY A 79 -6.11 37.81 0.58
CA GLY A 79 -6.73 38.31 -0.65
C GLY A 79 -8.27 38.27 -0.56
N ALA A 80 -8.92 39.22 -1.23
CA ALA A 80 -10.38 39.31 -1.28
C ALA A 80 -10.99 37.98 -1.75
N THR A 81 -11.86 37.40 -0.92
CA THR A 81 -12.57 36.16 -1.21
C THR A 81 -13.87 36.48 -1.94
N LEU A 82 -14.19 35.69 -2.96
CA LEU A 82 -15.49 35.75 -3.64
C LEU A 82 -16.52 35.07 -2.72
N ARG A 83 -17.41 35.87 -2.12
CA ARG A 83 -18.60 35.37 -1.44
C ARG A 83 -19.71 35.18 -2.49
N LEU A 84 -20.31 34.00 -2.53
CA LEU A 84 -21.59 33.79 -3.19
C LEU A 84 -22.68 34.13 -2.16
N ASP A 85 -23.46 35.17 -2.42
CA ASP A 85 -24.84 35.28 -1.92
C ASP A 85 -25.75 34.36 -2.75
#